data_AF-A0A952IHD3-F1
#
_entry.id   AF-A0A952IHD3-F1
#
_cell.length_a   1.000
_cell.length_b   1.000
_cell.length_c   1.000
_cell.angle_alpha   90.00
_cell.angle_beta   90.00
_cell.angle_gamma   90.00
#
_symmetry.space_group_name_H-M   'P 1'
#
loop_
_entity.id
_entity.type
_entity.pdbx_description
1 polymer ?
#
loop_
_entity_poly.entity_id
_entity_poly.type
_entity_poly.pdbx_seq_one_letter_code
_entity_poly.pdbx_strand_id
1 'polypeptide(L)' 'MLKIVLGCVFYLLFMSACSKSNSSSATKSSSATKSEEWCETMMQTANDQWTTEQAKLFARDCLYNEQP' A
#
# COMPACT_ATOMS: atom_id res chain seq x y z
N MET A 1 14.47 31.48 21.68
CA MET A 1 13.07 31.24 21.26
C MET A 1 12.94 31.12 19.74
N LEU A 2 13.50 32.05 18.93
CA LEU A 2 13.43 32.02 17.46
C LEU A 2 14.02 30.75 16.78
N LYS A 3 15.06 30.16 17.37
CA LYS A 3 15.72 28.94 16.84
C LYS A 3 14.84 27.67 16.92
N ILE A 4 13.96 27.58 17.92
CA ILE A 4 13.05 26.44 18.10
C ILE A 4 11.91 26.50 17.09
N VAL A 5 11.38 27.71 16.83
CA VAL A 5 10.32 27.92 15.84
C VAL A 5 10.82 27.59 14.42
N LEU A 6 12.03 28.02 14.05
CA LEU A 6 12.64 27.62 12.77
C LEU A 6 12.85 26.11 12.69
N GLY A 7 13.30 25.47 13.78
CA GLY A 7 13.51 24.03 13.84
C GLY A 7 12.23 23.23 13.67
N CYS A 8 11.13 23.62 14.34
CA CYS A 8 9.83 22.97 14.17
C CYS A 8 9.28 23.14 12.76
N VAL A 9 9.40 24.33 12.16
CA VAL A 9 8.96 24.56 10.77
C VAL A 9 9.79 23.72 9.80
N PHE A 10 11.12 23.65 9.98
CA PHE A 10 11.98 22.80 9.15
C PHE A 10 11.68 21.31 9.31
N TYR A 11 11.44 20.86 10.54
CA TYR A 11 11.11 19.46 10.84
C TYR A 11 9.75 19.04 10.24
N LEU A 12 8.74 19.90 10.32
CA LEU A 12 7.43 19.67 9.69
C LEU A 12 7.52 19.66 8.17
N LEU A 13 8.36 20.50 7.56
CA LEU A 13 8.61 20.47 6.12
C LEU A 13 9.36 19.20 5.68
N PHE A 14 10.30 18.70 6.48
CA PHE A 14 11.10 17.51 6.14
C PHE A 14 10.32 16.19 6.29
N MET A 15 9.44 16.08 7.30
CA MET A 15 8.61 14.89 7.51
C MET A 15 7.45 14.75 6.51
N SER A 16 7.18 15.76 5.68
CA SER A 16 6.16 15.71 4.63
C SER A 16 6.61 15.01 3.34
N ALA A 17 7.82 14.43 3.29
CA ALA A 17 8.34 13.70 2.14
C ALA A 17 7.97 12.19 2.09
N CYS A 18 6.95 11.76 2.84
CA CYS A 18 6.27 10.47 2.64
C CYS A 18 4.79 10.67 2.28
N SER A 19 4.49 11.53 1.31
CA SER A 19 3.13 11.67 0.76
C SER A 19 3.15 11.93 -0.74
N LYS A 20 3.41 10.86 -1.52
CA LYS A 20 2.76 10.53 -2.80
C LYS A 20 3.51 9.38 -3.49
N SER A 21 3.02 8.16 -3.30
CA SER A 21 3.07 7.18 -4.39
C SER A 21 1.73 7.29 -5.11
N ASN A 22 1.73 7.97 -6.25
CA ASN A 22 0.61 7.93 -7.18
C ASN A 22 0.60 6.55 -7.84
N SER A 23 0.07 5.53 -7.16
CA SER A 23 -0.12 4.20 -7.74
C SER A 23 -1.44 4.18 -8.50
N SER A 24 -1.50 4.96 -9.57
CA SER A 24 -2.51 4.74 -10.61
C SER A 24 -2.20 3.42 -11.30
N SER A 25 -3.27 2.68 -11.60
CA SER A 25 -3.33 1.57 -12.57
C SER A 25 -3.09 0.17 -12.01
N ALA A 26 -4.06 -0.35 -11.23
CA ALA A 26 -4.39 -1.76 -11.40
C ALA A 26 -5.24 -1.85 -12.67
N THR A 27 -4.60 -2.17 -13.80
CA THR A 27 -5.31 -2.67 -14.96
C THR A 27 -6.09 -3.90 -14.49
N LYS A 28 -7.42 -3.87 -14.66
CA LYS A 28 -8.28 -5.04 -14.48
C LYS A 28 -7.91 -6.05 -15.55
N SER A 29 -6.86 -6.81 -15.28
CA SER A 29 -6.37 -7.89 -16.15
C SER A 29 -7.49 -8.91 -16.26
N SER A 30 -7.82 -9.32 -17.48
CA SER A 30 -8.82 -10.35 -17.81
C SER A 30 -8.42 -11.77 -17.36
N SER A 31 -7.60 -11.87 -16.32
CA SER A 31 -7.21 -13.11 -15.64
C SER A 31 -8.13 -13.30 -14.45
N ALA A 32 -8.60 -14.53 -14.24
CA ALA A 32 -9.56 -14.87 -13.20
C ALA A 32 -9.19 -14.24 -11.85
N THR A 33 -10.09 -13.40 -11.33
CA THR A 33 -10.00 -12.85 -9.97
C THR A 33 -9.88 -13.99 -8.98
N LYS A 34 -9.00 -13.85 -7.99
CA LYS A 34 -8.86 -14.83 -6.92
C LYS A 34 -10.13 -14.90 -6.06
N SER A 35 -10.40 -16.09 -5.52
CA SER A 35 -11.51 -16.30 -4.61
C SER A 35 -11.27 -15.61 -3.26
N GLU A 36 -12.36 -15.34 -2.55
CA GLU A 36 -12.31 -14.74 -1.21
C GLU A 36 -11.53 -15.62 -0.24
N GLU A 37 -11.69 -16.95 -0.31
CA GLU A 37 -10.92 -17.89 0.52
C GLU A 37 -9.40 -17.79 0.32
N TRP A 38 -8.97 -17.42 -0.89
CA TRP A 38 -7.56 -17.23 -1.21
C TRP A 38 -7.06 -15.92 -0.61
N CYS A 39 -7.87 -14.85 -0.67
CA CYS A 39 -7.56 -13.59 0.00
C CYS A 39 -7.41 -13.77 1.51
N GLU A 40 -8.32 -14.50 2.17
CA GLU A 40 -8.24 -14.79 3.61
C GLU A 40 -6.98 -15.59 3.96
N THR A 41 -6.65 -16.60 3.15
CA THR A 41 -5.43 -17.39 3.33
C THR A 41 -4.18 -16.52 3.22
N MET A 42 -4.14 -15.64 2.21
CA MET A 42 -3.04 -14.71 2.02
C MET A 42 -2.93 -13.72 3.19
N MET A 43 -4.05 -13.21 3.73
CA MET A 43 -4.04 -12.34 4.90
C MET A 43 -3.47 -13.00 6.16
N GLN A 44 -3.66 -14.32 6.32
CA GLN A 44 -3.09 -15.09 7.42
C GLN A 44 -1.63 -15.50 7.18
N THR A 45 -1.20 -15.50 5.92
CA THR A 45 0.17 -15.85 5.55
C THR A 45 1.08 -14.65 5.78
N ALA A 46 2.21 -14.85 6.44
CA ALA A 46 3.15 -13.76 6.70
C ALA A 46 3.77 -13.22 5.40
N ASN A 47 3.93 -11.89 5.30
CA ASN A 47 4.37 -11.20 4.08
C ASN A 47 5.74 -11.66 3.55
N ASP A 48 6.62 -12.14 4.44
CA ASP A 48 7.94 -12.68 4.10
C ASP A 48 7.87 -14.04 3.39
N GLN A 49 6.73 -14.72 3.48
CA GLN A 49 6.45 -15.98 2.79
C GLN A 49 5.78 -15.76 1.43
N TRP A 50 5.48 -14.51 1.07
CA TRP A 50 4.83 -14.20 -0.19
C TRP A 50 5.87 -14.13 -1.31
N THR A 51 5.53 -14.72 -2.45
CA THR A 51 6.23 -14.41 -3.70
C THR A 51 5.79 -13.04 -4.21
N THR A 52 6.67 -12.39 -4.98
CA THR A 52 6.36 -11.12 -5.64
C THR A 52 5.08 -11.18 -6.47
N GLU A 53 4.79 -12.31 -7.10
CA GLU A 53 3.58 -12.49 -7.90
C GLU A 53 2.33 -12.61 -7.02
N GLN A 54 2.39 -13.37 -5.93
CA GLN A 54 1.28 -13.46 -4.97
C GLN A 54 0.95 -12.09 -4.36
N ALA A 55 1.97 -11.30 -4.01
CA ALA A 55 1.78 -9.96 -3.48
C ALA A 55 1.04 -9.04 -4.48
N LYS A 56 1.41 -9.11 -5.77
CA LYS A 56 0.73 -8.34 -6.84
C LYS A 56 -0.71 -8.80 -7.03
N LEU A 57 -0.95 -10.11 -7.07
CA LEU A 57 -2.28 -10.68 -7.24
C LEU A 57 -3.19 -10.34 -6.04
N PHE A 58 -2.66 -10.41 -4.82
CA PHE A 58 -3.38 -10.03 -3.60
C PHE A 58 -3.74 -8.54 -3.61
N ALA A 59 -2.80 -7.66 -3.93
CA ALA A 59 -3.08 -6.22 -4.02
C ALA A 59 -4.11 -5.89 -5.11
N ARG A 60 -4.07 -6.60 -6.24
CA ARG A 60 -5.00 -6.40 -7.36
C ARG A 60 -6.41 -6.90 -7.06
N ASP A 61 -6.53 -8.10 -6.49
CA ASP A 61 -7.81 -8.82 -6.40
C ASP A 61 -8.48 -8.66 -5.04
N CYS A 62 -7.71 -8.53 -3.96
CA CYS A 62 -8.22 -8.58 -2.58
C CYS A 62 -8.33 -7.18 -1.94
N LEU A 63 -7.45 -6.24 -2.28
CA LEU A 63 -7.43 -4.89 -1.67
C LEU A 63 -8.25 -3.84 -2.44
N TYR A 64 -8.67 -4.15 -3.67
CA TYR A 64 -9.34 -3.16 -4.54
C TYR A 64 -10.78 -2.83 -4.12
N ASN A 65 -11.38 -3.62 -3.20
CA ASN A 65 -12.74 -3.43 -2.71
C ASN A 65 -12.83 -2.63 -1.39
N GLU A 66 -11.71 -2.20 -0.81
CA GLU A 66 -11.66 -1.42 0.44
C GLU A 66 -11.40 0.08 0.22
N GLN A 67 -12.04 0.67 -0.79
CA GLN A 67 -12.11 2.13 -0.95
C GLN A 67 -13.55 2.59 -0.64
N PRO A 68 -13.79 3.44 0.38
CA PRO A 68 -15.05 4.17 0.48
C PRO A 68 -15.22 5.17 -0.67
#